data_AF-A0A369T2D9-F1
#
_entry.id   AF-A0A369T2D9-F1
#
_cell.length_a   1.000
_cell.length_b   1.000
_cell.length_c   1.000
_cell.angle_alpha   90.00
_cell.angle_beta   90.00
_cell.angle_gamma   90.00
#
_symmetry.space_group_name_H-M   'P 1'
#
loop_
_entity.id
_entity.type
_entity.pdbx_description
1 polymer ?
#
loop_
_entity_poly.entity_id
_entity_poly.type
_entity_poly.pdbx_seq_one_letter_code
_entity_poly.pdbx_strand_id
1 'polypeptide(L)'
;MTVQSRRTRAGSEAFKEELLERLSNLDQVSLREGMTDLLSLLDDVELVLSSEDLTELERQGFTLIREYLKEATVLELRGLPRAPFLKKIKEIASILRVIGDLRGEGIRIISLEDLTVVGEIDGRPVYSIRREEGDSPH
;
A
#
# COMPACT_ATOMS: atom_id res chain seq x y z
N MET A 1 10.04 4.44 16.98
CA MET A 1 9.08 3.61 16.22
C MET A 1 9.83 2.79 15.16
N THR A 2 10.66 1.82 15.55
CA THR A 2 11.78 1.33 14.69
C THR A 2 11.81 -0.18 14.45
N VAL A 3 10.89 -0.94 15.04
CA VAL A 3 10.96 -2.42 15.04
C VAL A 3 10.11 -3.05 13.91
N GLN A 4 8.93 -2.49 13.60
CA GLN A 4 8.05 -3.00 12.52
C GLN A 4 8.64 -2.80 11.12
N SER A 5 9.28 -1.65 10.85
CA SER A 5 9.96 -1.39 9.57
C SER A 5 11.16 -2.32 9.34
N ARG A 6 11.90 -2.69 10.39
CA ARG A 6 13.04 -3.62 10.26
C ARG A 6 12.59 -5.06 9.99
N ARG A 7 11.52 -5.52 10.64
CA ARG A 7 10.96 -6.87 10.41
C ARG A 7 10.37 -7.04 9.02
N THR A 8 9.69 -6.02 8.50
CA THR A 8 9.05 -6.06 7.18
C THR A 8 10.08 -6.00 6.04
N ARG A 9 11.13 -5.20 6.18
CA ARG A 9 12.26 -5.20 5.22
C ARG A 9 13.01 -6.53 5.21
N ALA A 10 13.35 -7.08 6.37
CA ALA A 10 14.03 -8.37 6.48
C ALA A 10 13.21 -9.54 5.86
N GLY A 11 11.88 -9.53 6.04
CA GLY A 11 11.02 -10.53 5.42
C GLY A 11 10.85 -10.37 3.90
N SER A 12 11.07 -9.17 3.36
CA SER A 12 11.03 -8.92 1.92
C SER A 12 12.33 -9.31 1.22
N GLU A 13 13.48 -9.01 1.83
CA GLU A 13 14.79 -9.44 1.32
C GLU A 13 14.89 -10.95 1.26
N ALA A 14 14.50 -11.66 2.34
CA ALA A 14 14.50 -13.12 2.35
C ALA A 14 13.59 -13.74 1.27
N PHE A 15 12.44 -13.10 1.01
CA PHE A 15 11.54 -13.52 -0.06
C PHE A 15 12.18 -13.31 -1.45
N LYS A 16 12.87 -12.19 -1.68
CA LYS A 16 13.55 -11.90 -2.95
C LYS A 16 14.72 -12.85 -3.19
N GLU A 17 15.53 -13.12 -2.17
CA GLU A 17 16.64 -14.08 -2.27
C GLU A 17 16.15 -15.47 -2.69
N GLU A 18 15.09 -15.97 -2.04
CA GLU A 18 14.47 -17.27 -2.40
C GLU A 18 13.95 -17.26 -3.85
N LEU A 19 13.36 -16.16 -4.30
CA LEU A 19 12.83 -16.04 -5.66
C LEU A 19 13.93 -15.97 -6.72
N LEU A 20 15.01 -15.22 -6.47
CA LEU A 20 16.13 -15.09 -7.39
C LEU A 20 16.86 -16.42 -7.60
N GLU A 21 16.99 -17.21 -6.54
CA GLU A 21 17.51 -18.58 -6.62
C GLU A 21 16.60 -19.46 -7.51
N ARG A 22 15.28 -19.42 -7.29
CA ARG A 22 14.31 -20.17 -8.10
C ARG A 22 14.31 -19.73 -9.57
N LEU A 23 14.44 -18.44 -9.84
CA LEU A 23 14.49 -17.86 -11.19
C LEU A 23 15.74 -18.26 -11.97
N SER A 24 16.87 -18.40 -11.28
CA SER A 24 18.15 -18.80 -11.90
C SER A 24 18.11 -20.23 -12.44
N ASN A 25 17.19 -21.06 -11.92
CA ASN A 25 16.98 -22.46 -12.29
C ASN A 25 15.79 -22.66 -13.26
N LEU A 26 15.24 -21.57 -13.81
CA LEU A 26 13.99 -21.58 -14.56
C LEU A 26 14.26 -21.49 -16.08
N ASP A 27 13.98 -22.58 -16.80
CA ASP A 27 14.26 -22.68 -18.24
C ASP A 27 13.26 -21.91 -19.14
N GLN A 28 12.13 -21.46 -18.58
CA GLN A 28 11.08 -20.76 -19.33
C GLN A 28 11.32 -19.24 -19.38
N VAL A 29 11.73 -18.75 -20.54
CA VAL A 29 12.07 -17.33 -20.77
C VAL A 29 10.90 -16.38 -20.45
N SER A 30 9.67 -16.66 -20.89
CA SER A 30 8.55 -15.73 -20.65
C SER A 30 8.12 -15.65 -19.18
N LEU A 31 8.25 -16.78 -18.46
CA LEU A 31 7.98 -16.84 -17.03
C LEU A 31 9.04 -16.06 -16.25
N ARG A 32 10.31 -16.17 -16.68
CA ARG A 32 11.41 -15.40 -16.12
C ARG A 32 11.24 -13.89 -16.31
N GLU A 33 10.91 -13.45 -17.53
CA GLU A 33 10.64 -12.03 -17.82
C GLU A 33 9.47 -11.49 -16.99
N GLY A 34 8.33 -12.20 -17.00
CA GLY A 34 7.14 -11.80 -16.25
C GLY A 34 7.36 -11.73 -14.73
N MET A 35 8.31 -12.49 -14.19
CA MET A 35 8.71 -12.44 -12.79
C MET A 35 9.72 -11.32 -12.49
N THR A 36 10.64 -11.02 -13.42
CA THR A 36 11.55 -9.88 -13.30
C THR A 36 10.77 -8.56 -13.19
N ASP A 37 9.71 -8.39 -13.98
CA ASP A 37 8.84 -7.22 -13.88
C ASP A 37 8.16 -7.09 -12.50
N LEU A 38 7.67 -8.21 -11.95
CA LEU A 38 7.04 -8.21 -10.62
C LEU A 38 8.03 -7.91 -9.50
N LEU A 39 9.26 -8.41 -9.62
CA LEU A 39 10.33 -8.11 -8.66
C LEU A 39 10.75 -6.64 -8.71
N SER A 40 10.89 -6.06 -9.91
CA SER A 40 11.18 -4.64 -10.08
C SER A 40 10.09 -3.77 -9.44
N LEU A 41 8.81 -4.11 -9.63
CA LEU A 41 7.70 -3.39 -8.99
C LEU A 41 7.72 -3.53 -7.46
N LEU A 42 8.17 -4.67 -6.95
CA LEU A 42 8.33 -4.88 -5.51
C LEU A 42 9.45 -4.01 -4.93
N ASP A 43 10.55 -3.84 -5.66
CA ASP A 43 11.65 -2.92 -5.30
C ASP A 43 11.15 -1.47 -5.24
N ASP A 44 10.41 -1.02 -6.24
CA ASP A 44 9.84 0.33 -6.28
C ASP A 44 8.92 0.60 -5.08
N VAL A 45 8.06 -0.36 -4.74
CA VAL A 45 7.14 -0.24 -3.60
C VAL A 45 7.88 -0.22 -2.27
N GLU A 46 8.94 -1.02 -2.12
CA GLU A 46 9.77 -1.00 -0.91
C GLU A 46 10.54 0.31 -0.75
N LEU A 47 11.03 0.87 -1.86
CA LEU A 47 11.65 2.19 -1.87
C LEU A 47 10.66 3.26 -1.40
N VAL A 48 9.43 3.25 -1.93
CA VAL A 48 8.38 4.17 -1.49
C VAL A 48 8.04 3.99 0.00
N LEU A 49 7.89 2.75 0.47
CA LEU A 49 7.60 2.46 1.88
C LEU A 49 8.70 2.90 2.84
N SER A 50 9.93 3.04 2.36
CA SER A 50 11.06 3.57 3.14
C SER A 50 11.02 5.08 3.32
N SER A 51 10.17 5.79 2.56
CA SER A 51 9.97 7.23 2.71
C SER A 51 9.29 7.58 4.05
N GLU A 52 9.73 8.70 4.63
CA GLU A 52 9.14 9.30 5.82
C GLU A 52 7.92 10.16 5.50
N ASP A 53 7.74 10.57 4.24
CA ASP A 53 6.68 11.50 3.81
C ASP A 53 5.30 10.85 3.62
N LEU A 54 5.20 9.53 3.84
CA LEU A 54 3.94 8.82 3.73
C LEU A 54 3.06 9.06 4.95
N THR A 55 1.82 9.46 4.68
CA THR A 55 0.73 9.36 5.66
C THR A 55 0.49 7.89 6.04
N GLU A 56 -0.11 7.66 7.20
CA GLU A 56 -0.45 6.30 7.64
C GLU A 56 -1.34 5.56 6.63
N LEU A 57 -2.30 6.26 6.01
CA LEU A 57 -3.17 5.69 4.98
C LEU A 57 -2.37 5.26 3.73
N GLU A 58 -1.44 6.10 3.27
CA GLU A 58 -0.58 5.74 2.13
C GLU A 58 0.33 4.57 2.47
N ARG A 59 0.91 4.55 3.67
CA ARG A 59 1.75 3.45 4.16
C ARG A 59 0.98 2.13 4.19
N GLN A 60 -0.26 2.15 4.65
CA GLN A 60 -1.14 0.97 4.63
C GLN A 60 -1.46 0.54 3.19
N GLY A 61 -1.77 1.47 2.29
CA GLY A 61 -2.03 1.17 0.89
C GLY A 61 -0.83 0.55 0.16
N PHE A 62 0.36 1.14 0.31
CA PHE A 62 1.58 0.58 -0.28
C PHE A 62 1.97 -0.76 0.37
N THR A 63 1.66 -0.98 1.65
CA THR A 63 1.84 -2.28 2.30
C THR A 63 0.95 -3.34 1.65
N LEU A 64 -0.32 -3.03 1.38
CA LEU A 64 -1.22 -3.95 0.67
C LEU A 64 -0.74 -4.24 -0.76
N ILE A 65 -0.28 -3.22 -1.49
CA ILE A 65 0.32 -3.41 -2.83
C ILE A 65 1.51 -4.39 -2.74
N ARG A 66 2.40 -4.21 -1.76
CA ARG A 66 3.56 -5.10 -1.53
C ARG A 66 3.12 -6.55 -1.35
N GLU A 67 2.15 -6.81 -0.48
CA GLU A 67 1.68 -8.18 -0.22
C GLU A 67 1.00 -8.79 -1.44
N TYR A 68 0.18 -8.03 -2.17
CA TYR A 68 -0.43 -8.52 -3.41
C TYR A 68 0.58 -8.77 -4.53
N LEU A 69 1.68 -8.00 -4.60
CA LEU A 69 2.78 -8.29 -5.53
C LEU A 69 3.46 -9.60 -5.16
N LYS A 70 3.72 -9.86 -3.87
CA LYS A 70 4.27 -11.15 -3.43
C LYS A 70 3.37 -12.31 -3.79
N GLU A 71 2.06 -12.19 -3.55
CA GLU A 71 1.08 -13.22 -3.92
C GLU A 71 1.00 -13.44 -5.43
N ALA A 72 1.00 -12.36 -6.23
CA ALA A 72 1.05 -12.43 -7.68
C ALA A 72 2.29 -13.18 -8.18
N THR A 73 3.46 -12.94 -7.60
CA THR A 73 4.71 -13.63 -7.95
C THR A 73 4.67 -15.10 -7.58
N VAL A 74 4.13 -15.45 -6.41
CA VAL A 74 3.98 -16.85 -5.99
C VAL A 74 3.00 -17.60 -6.91
N LEU A 75 1.93 -16.97 -7.37
CA LEU A 75 0.98 -17.58 -8.29
C LEU A 75 1.57 -17.77 -9.68
N GLU A 76 2.28 -16.77 -10.19
CA GLU A 76 2.99 -16.85 -11.48
C GLU A 76 3.97 -18.04 -11.47
N LEU A 77 4.76 -18.19 -10.38
CA LEU A 77 5.65 -19.34 -10.17
C LEU A 77 4.95 -20.70 -10.20
N ARG A 78 3.70 -20.76 -9.75
CA ARG A 78 2.88 -21.98 -9.74
C ARG A 78 2.14 -22.19 -11.06
N GLY A 79 2.35 -21.33 -12.06
CA GLY A 79 1.59 -21.33 -13.32
C GLY A 79 0.11 -21.01 -13.12
N LEU A 80 -0.23 -20.29 -12.03
CA LEU A 80 -1.60 -19.90 -11.69
C LEU A 80 -1.88 -18.45 -12.09
N PRO A 81 -3.15 -18.07 -12.34
CA PRO A 81 -3.48 -16.71 -12.78
C PRO A 81 -3.18 -15.64 -11.71
N ARG A 82 -2.24 -14.74 -12.01
CA ARG A 82 -1.95 -13.54 -11.18
C ARG A 82 -2.92 -12.36 -11.37
N ALA A 83 -3.76 -12.41 -12.42
CA ALA A 83 -4.63 -11.30 -12.83
C ALA A 83 -5.53 -10.73 -11.71
N PRO A 84 -6.12 -11.52 -10.78
CA PRO A 84 -6.93 -10.97 -9.69
C PRO A 84 -6.14 -10.04 -8.76
N PHE A 85 -4.88 -10.38 -8.46
CA PHE A 85 -4.01 -9.59 -7.58
C PHE A 85 -3.51 -8.34 -8.28
N LEU A 86 -3.15 -8.44 -9.56
CA LEU A 86 -2.82 -7.26 -10.38
C LEU A 86 -3.97 -6.27 -10.47
N LYS A 87 -5.22 -6.77 -10.56
CA LYS A 87 -6.42 -5.92 -10.52
C LYS A 87 -6.52 -5.18 -9.19
N LYS A 88 -6.29 -5.87 -8.06
CA LYS A 88 -6.31 -5.25 -6.73
C LYS A 88 -5.22 -4.22 -6.53
N ILE A 89 -3.99 -4.51 -7.00
CA ILE A 89 -2.88 -3.56 -7.01
C ILE A 89 -3.28 -2.29 -7.77
N LYS A 90 -3.87 -2.44 -8.96
CA LYS A 90 -4.33 -1.29 -9.77
C LYS A 90 -5.43 -0.48 -9.08
N GLU A 91 -6.39 -1.14 -8.44
CA GLU A 91 -7.45 -0.48 -7.66
C GLU A 91 -6.84 0.38 -6.54
N ILE A 92 -5.92 -0.18 -5.75
CA ILE A 92 -5.28 0.53 -4.63
C ILE A 92 -4.38 1.66 -5.15
N ALA A 93 -3.56 1.40 -6.17
CA ALA A 93 -2.69 2.42 -6.76
C ALA A 93 -3.48 3.62 -7.29
N SER A 94 -4.65 3.38 -7.89
CA SER A 94 -5.55 4.46 -8.34
C SER A 94 -6.06 5.31 -7.17
N ILE A 95 -6.44 4.68 -6.06
CA ILE A 95 -6.89 5.39 -4.85
C ILE A 95 -5.74 6.20 -4.24
N LEU A 96 -4.56 5.60 -4.11
CA LEU A 96 -3.37 6.28 -3.60
C LEU A 96 -2.97 7.48 -4.46
N ARG A 97 -3.12 7.37 -5.79
CA ARG A 97 -2.88 8.49 -6.68
C ARG A 97 -3.84 9.65 -6.40
N VAL A 98 -5.14 9.36 -6.30
CA VAL A 98 -6.14 10.39 -5.97
C VAL A 98 -5.85 11.03 -4.61
N ILE A 99 -5.47 10.24 -3.62
CA ILE A 99 -5.05 10.74 -2.30
C ILE A 99 -3.84 11.67 -2.41
N GLY A 100 -2.82 11.28 -3.19
CA GLY A 100 -1.64 12.09 -3.45
C GLY A 100 -1.96 13.41 -4.15
N ASP A 101 -2.81 13.36 -5.17
CA ASP A 101 -3.28 14.53 -5.93
C ASP A 101 -4.01 15.52 -4.98
N LEU A 102 -4.97 15.02 -4.18
CA LEU A 102 -5.70 15.82 -3.20
C LEU A 102 -4.77 16.45 -2.15
N ARG A 103 -3.78 15.70 -1.65
CA ARG A 103 -2.79 16.25 -0.71
C ARG A 103 -1.94 17.34 -1.37
N GLY A 104 -1.57 17.18 -2.65
CA GLY A 104 -0.86 18.19 -3.42
C GLY A 104 -1.63 19.50 -3.56
N GLU A 105 -2.96 19.44 -3.54
CA GLU A 105 -3.86 20.60 -3.50
C GLU A 105 -4.08 21.16 -2.07
N GLY A 106 -3.45 20.58 -1.05
CA GLY A 106 -3.60 20.97 0.36
C GLY A 106 -4.88 20.43 1.02
N ILE A 107 -5.59 19.50 0.38
CA ILE A 107 -6.81 18.89 0.93
C ILE A 107 -6.43 17.86 1.99
N ARG A 108 -6.92 18.07 3.22
CA ARG A 108 -6.72 17.13 4.34
C ARG A 108 -7.75 16.00 4.26
N ILE A 109 -7.27 14.75 4.29
CA ILE A 109 -8.12 13.58 4.50
C ILE A 109 -8.46 13.48 5.99
N ILE A 110 -9.75 13.34 6.28
CA ILE A 110 -10.29 13.35 7.65
C ILE A 110 -10.51 11.89 8.07
N SER A 111 -9.92 11.50 9.19
CA SER A 111 -10.18 10.22 9.85
C SER A 111 -11.37 10.32 10.80
N LEU A 112 -11.93 9.18 11.25
CA LEU A 112 -12.95 9.17 12.29
C LEU A 112 -12.45 9.81 13.61
N GLU A 113 -11.14 9.79 13.84
CA GLU A 113 -10.48 10.34 15.03
C GLU A 113 -10.54 11.87 15.07
N ASP A 114 -10.55 12.49 13.88
CA ASP A 114 -10.70 13.92 13.64
C ASP A 114 -12.17 14.37 13.76
N LEU A 115 -13.10 13.44 13.96
CA LEU A 115 -14.53 13.74 14.07
C LEU A 115 -15.00 13.71 15.53
N THR A 116 -16.03 14.50 15.81
CA THR A 116 -16.78 14.47 17.06
C THR A 116 -18.25 14.23 16.74
N VAL A 117 -18.90 13.34 17.51
CA VAL A 117 -20.34 13.11 17.39
C VAL A 117 -21.08 14.31 17.99
N VAL A 118 -21.94 14.94 17.19
CA VAL A 118 -22.72 16.13 17.59
C VAL A 118 -24.22 15.86 17.71
N GLY A 119 -24.66 14.66 17.35
CA GLY A 119 -26.06 14.27 17.46
C GLY A 119 -26.33 12.92 16.81
N GLU A 120 -27.62 12.63 16.62
CA GLU A 120 -28.12 11.38 16.05
C GLU A 120 -29.38 11.66 15.23
N ILE A 121 -29.50 11.06 14.04
CA ILE A 121 -30.69 11.10 13.18
C ILE A 121 -31.05 9.66 12.82
N ASP A 122 -32.28 9.24 13.12
CA ASP A 122 -32.80 7.89 12.83
C ASP A 122 -31.87 6.75 13.29
N GLY A 123 -31.30 6.84 14.50
CA GLY A 123 -30.39 5.81 15.02
C GLY A 123 -28.94 5.92 14.51
N ARG A 124 -28.63 6.95 13.71
CA ARG A 124 -27.31 7.11 13.06
C ARG A 124 -26.58 8.34 13.60
N PRO A 125 -25.30 8.20 14.00
CA PRO A 125 -24.53 9.32 14.53
C PRO A 125 -24.28 10.38 13.45
N VAL A 126 -24.43 11.64 13.84
CA VAL A 126 -24.07 12.82 13.04
C VAL A 126 -22.73 13.35 13.56
N TYR A 127 -21.81 13.61 12.65
CA TYR A 127 -20.45 14.01 12.96
C TYR A 127 -20.16 15.45 12.52
N SER A 128 -19.35 16.16 13.31
CA SER A 128 -18.67 17.38 12.88
C SER A 128 -17.17 17.17 12.94
N ILE A 129 -16.43 18.00 12.20
CA ILE A 129 -14.97 18.08 12.35
C ILE A 129 -14.66 18.61 13.75
N ARG A 130 -13.75 17.94 14.46
CA ARG A 130 -13.23 18.42 15.74
C ARG A 130 -12.39 19.66 15.48
N ARG A 131 -12.76 20.78 16.09
CA ARG A 131 -11.93 21.99 16.10
C ARG A 131 -10.87 21.85 17.18
N GLU A 132 -9.61 22.05 16.86
CA GLU A 132 -8.55 22.15 17.86
C GLU A 132 -8.70 23.49 18.61
N GLU A 133 -8.36 23.52 19.91
CA GLU A 133 -8.41 24.72 20.73
C GLU A 133 -7.52 25.81 20.10
N GLY A 134 -8.14 26.78 19.43
CA GLY A 134 -7.44 27.83 18.68
C GLY A 134 -8.26 28.39 17.52
N ASP A 135 -9.21 27.62 16.98
CA ASP A 135 -10.16 28.08 15.96
C ASP A 135 -11.28 28.93 16.57
N SER A 136 -10.89 30.08 17.13
CA SER A 136 -11.84 31.18 17.37
C SER A 136 -12.15 31.84 16.02
N PRO A 137 -13.42 31.94 15.63
CA PRO A 137 -13.78 32.77 14.48
C PRO A 137 -13.53 34.22 14.89
N HIS A 138 -12.66 34.91 14.14
CA HIS A 138 -12.72 36.37 14.09
C HIS A 138 -13.97 36.82 13.33
#